data_AF-A0A355S4M9-F1
#
_entry.id   AF-A0A355S4M9-F1
#
_cell.length_a   1.000
_cell.length_b   1.000
_cell.length_c   1.000
_cell.angle_alpha   90.00
_cell.angle_beta   90.00
_cell.angle_gamma   90.00
#
_symmetry.space_group_name_H-M   'P 1'
#
loop_
_entity.id
_entity.type
_entity.pdbx_description
1 polymer ?
#
loop_
_entity_poly.entity_id
_entity_poly.type
_entity_poly.pdbx_seq_one_letter_code
_entity_poly.pdbx_strand_id
1 'polypeptide(L)' 'MSANQKTLVFVYGTLRRGFSNHFRLGKAPFVKEGWILGRLYRIDWYPGM' A
#
# COMPACT_ATOMS: atom_id res chain seq x y z
N MET A 1 -16.72 -4.44 23.82
CA MET A 1 -15.82 -5.04 22.82
C MET A 1 -15.97 -4.23 21.54
N SER A 2 -14.98 -3.40 21.19
CA SER A 2 -15.04 -2.61 19.95
C SER A 2 -15.02 -3.55 18.76
N ALA A 3 -15.91 -3.33 17.80
CA ALA A 3 -15.93 -4.07 16.53
C ALA A 3 -14.54 -4.07 15.90
N ASN A 4 -14.14 -5.23 15.38
CA ASN A 4 -12.85 -5.48 14.72
C ASN A 4 -12.73 -4.56 13.47
N GLN A 5 -12.30 -3.32 13.66
CA GLN A 5 -12.20 -2.32 12.60
C GLN A 5 -11.06 -2.73 11.65
N LYS A 6 -11.45 -3.14 10.43
CA LYS A 6 -10.51 -3.42 9.36
C LYS A 6 -10.21 -2.13 8.61
N THR A 7 -8.97 -1.66 8.69
CA THR A 7 -8.50 -0.51 7.91
C THR A 7 -8.11 -0.98 6.51
N LEU A 8 -8.72 -0.38 5.49
CA LEU A 8 -8.29 -0.55 4.11
C LEU A 8 -7.08 0.35 3.85
N VAL A 9 -6.01 -0.21 3.31
CA VAL A 9 -4.77 0.51 2.99
C VAL A 9 -4.48 0.37 1.51
N PHE A 10 -4.38 1.49 0.80
CA PHE A 10 -3.83 1.51 -0.55
C PHE A 10 -2.31 1.52 -0.45
N VAL A 11 -1.63 0.65 -1.20
CA VAL A 11 -0.17 0.57 -1.23
C VAL A 11 0.34 0.90 -2.63
N TYR A 12 1.41 1.68 -2.69
CA TYR A 12 2.16 1.93 -3.92
C TYR A 12 3.64 1.56 -3.69
N GLY A 13 4.40 1.55 -4.79
CA GLY A 13 5.85 1.34 -4.72
C GLY A 13 6.26 -0.02 -4.21
N THR A 14 7.30 -0.04 -3.37
CA THR A 14 7.96 -1.26 -2.90
C THR A 14 7.09 -2.15 -2.01
N LEU A 15 5.95 -1.64 -1.50
CA LEU A 15 4.98 -2.42 -0.70
C LEU A 15 3.99 -3.23 -1.55
N ARG A 16 3.93 -2.99 -2.88
CA ARG A 16 3.05 -3.73 -3.79
C ARG A 16 3.36 -5.24 -3.78
N ARG A 17 2.36 -6.06 -4.09
CA ARG A 17 2.52 -7.52 -4.21
C ARG A 17 3.65 -7.86 -5.18
N GLY A 18 4.60 -8.69 -4.73
CA GLY A 18 5.77 -9.09 -5.51
C GLY A 18 6.97 -8.14 -5.45
N PHE A 19 6.89 -7.01 -4.76
CA PHE A 19 8.00 -6.06 -4.61
C PHE A 19 8.78 -6.26 -3.31
N SER A 20 9.98 -5.68 -3.26
CA SER A 20 11.00 -5.93 -2.23
C SER A 20 10.55 -5.72 -0.78
N ASN A 21 9.57 -4.85 -0.52
CA ASN A 21 9.10 -4.54 0.82
C ASN A 21 7.73 -5.13 1.15
N HIS A 22 7.12 -5.91 0.25
CA HIS A 22 5.78 -6.49 0.42
C HIS A 22 5.61 -7.29 1.73
N PHE A 23 6.67 -7.94 2.19
CA PHE A 23 6.68 -8.71 3.43
C PHE A 23 6.26 -7.90 4.67
N ARG A 24 6.40 -6.56 4.65
CA ARG A 24 5.98 -5.67 5.74
C ARG A 24 4.47 -5.60 5.93
N LEU A 25 3.67 -6.02 4.95
CA LEU A 25 2.21 -6.12 5.09
C LEU A 25 1.77 -7.36 5.90
N GLY A 26 2.70 -8.25 6.26
CA GLY A 26 2.43 -9.40 7.11
C GLY A 26 1.34 -10.31 6.54
N LYS A 27 0.27 -10.53 7.31
CA LYS A 27 -0.88 -11.36 6.91
C LYS A 27 -2.04 -10.55 6.33
N ALA A 28 -1.84 -9.29 5.98
CA ALA A 28 -2.90 -8.46 5.40
C ALA A 28 -3.35 -9.07 4.06
N PRO A 29 -4.64 -9.40 3.89
CA PRO A 29 -5.12 -10.00 2.66
C PRO A 29 -5.09 -8.97 1.52
N PHE A 30 -4.73 -9.45 0.33
CA PHE A 30 -4.94 -8.68 -0.89
C PHE A 30 -6.44 -8.57 -1.18
N VAL A 31 -6.93 -7.35 -1.42
CA VAL A 31 -8.36 -7.10 -1.69
C VAL A 31 -8.61 -7.05 -3.19
N LYS A 32 -7.96 -6.13 -3.90
CA LYS A 32 -8.04 -5.95 -5.35
C LYS A 32 -6.95 -5.00 -5.84
N GLU A 33 -6.74 -4.98 -7.15
CA GLU A 33 -6.02 -3.87 -7.80
C GLU A 33 -6.89 -2.61 -7.77
N GLY A 34 -6.25 -1.44 -7.72
CA GLY A 34 -6.96 -0.18 -7.64
C GLY A 34 -6.09 1.00 -8.06
N TRP A 35 -6.73 2.15 -8.19
CA TRP A 35 -6.10 3.43 -8.49
C TRP A 35 -6.61 4.49 -7.52
N ILE A 36 -5.83 5.56 -7.38
CA ILE A 36 -6.16 6.75 -6.59
C ILE A 36 -5.89 7.97 -7.48
N LEU A 37 -6.78 8.95 -7.44
CA LEU A 37 -6.53 10.25 -8.06
C LEU A 37 -5.56 11.04 -7.18
N GLY A 38 -4.39 11.37 -7.71
CA GLY A 38 -3.35 12.06 -6.94
C GLY A 38 -2.16 12.45 -7.81
N ARG A 39 -1.08 12.89 -7.17
CA ARG A 39 0.18 13.23 -7.83
C ARG A 39 1.32 12.44 -7.20
N LEU A 40 2.31 12.11 -8.02
CA LEU A 40 3.58 11.57 -7.54
C LEU A 40 4.61 12.69 -7.57
N TYR A 41 5.24 12.93 -6.43
CA TYR A 41 6.31 13.90 -6.27
C TYR A 41 7.64 13.17 -6.23
N ARG A 42 8.61 13.64 -7.01
CA ARG A 42 9.98 13.12 -6.93
C ARG A 42 10.59 13.59 -5.61
N ILE A 43 10.77 12.65 -4.68
CA ILE A 43 11.44 12.90 -3.39
C ILE A 43 12.87 12.37 -3.37
N ASP A 44 13.16 11.29 -4.11
CA ASP A 44 14.49 10.72 -4.34
C ASP A 44 14.42 9.70 -5.51
N TRP A 45 15.13 8.56 -5.41
CA TRP A 45 15.13 7.43 -6.35
C TRP A 45 13.74 6.83 -6.62
N TYR A 46 12.83 6.91 -5.64
CA TYR A 46 11.42 6.52 -5.78
C TYR A 46 10.50 7.70 -5.47
N PRO A 47 9.45 7.94 -6.27
CA PRO A 47 8.52 9.03 -6.00
C PRO A 47 7.68 8.78 -4.75
N GLY A 48 7.29 9.87 -4.08
CA GLY A 48 6.29 9.91 -3.02
C GLY A 48 4.90 10.18 -3.59
N MET A 49 3.88 9.50 -3.07
CA MET A 49 2.47 9.87 -3.28
C MET A 49 1.98 10.72 -2.12
#